data_AF-A0A0D0HKK6-F1
#
_entry.id   AF-A0A0D0HKK6-F1
#
_cell.length_a   1.000
_cell.length_b   1.000
_cell.length_c   1.000
_cell.angle_alpha   90.00
_cell.angle_beta   90.00
_cell.angle_gamma   90.00
#
_symmetry.space_group_name_H-M   'P 1'
#
loop_
_entity.id
_entity.type
_entity.pdbx_description
1 polymer ?
#
loop_
_entity_poly.entity_id
_entity_poly.type
_entity_poly.pdbx_seq_one_letter_code
_entity_poly.pdbx_strand_id
1 'polypeptide(L)' 'MRPVIGPAPRHPRLWFAFGHCHHGLTLGPATGRLLAEMMTGAPTYIDPHPYRPARFG' A
#
# COMPACT_ATOMS: atom_id res chain seq x y z
N MET A 1 8.23 -5.05 10.43
CA MET A 1 7.92 -5.69 9.13
C MET A 1 7.28 -4.65 8.22
N ARG A 2 7.57 -4.65 6.91
CA ARG A 2 6.97 -3.68 5.96
C ARG A 2 5.67 -4.26 5.37
N PRO A 3 4.52 -3.57 5.44
CA PRO A 3 3.30 -4.04 4.80
C PRO A 3 3.44 -4.02 3.27
N VAL A 4 2.58 -4.76 2.59
CA VAL A 4 2.42 -4.74 1.13
C VAL A 4 1.25 -3.82 0.80
N ILE A 5 1.55 -2.71 0.12
CA ILE A 5 0.58 -1.68 -0.24
C ILE A 5 0.80 -1.31 -1.71
N GLY A 6 -0.26 -1.32 -2.52
CA GLY A 6 -0.21 -0.88 -3.92
C GLY A 6 -0.91 -1.82 -4.89
N PRO A 7 -0.81 -1.54 -6.21
CA PRO A 7 -1.52 -2.30 -7.23
C PRO A 7 -0.95 -3.71 -7.38
N ALA A 8 -1.83 -4.69 -7.61
CA ALA A 8 -1.44 -6.06 -7.91
C ALA A 8 -0.76 -6.12 -9.30
N PRO A 9 0.46 -6.66 -9.41
CA PRO A 9 1.24 -6.58 -10.64
C PRO A 9 0.64 -7.37 -11.82
N ARG A 10 -0.20 -8.37 -11.54
CA ARG A 10 -0.78 -9.29 -12.55
C ARG A 10 -2.29 -9.16 -12.73
N HIS A 11 -2.95 -8.30 -11.96
CA HIS A 11 -4.41 -8.19 -11.98
C HIS A 11 -4.84 -6.72 -12.06
N PRO A 12 -5.38 -6.27 -13.20
CA PRO A 12 -5.84 -4.90 -13.33
C PRO A 12 -6.96 -4.61 -12.33
N ARG A 13 -6.93 -3.41 -11.73
CA ARG A 13 -7.90 -2.91 -10.74
C ARG A 13 -7.89 -3.65 -9.38
N LEU A 14 -6.97 -4.58 -9.15
CA LEU A 14 -6.78 -5.21 -7.84
C LEU A 14 -5.69 -4.48 -7.05
N TRP A 15 -5.90 -4.31 -5.75
CA TRP A 15 -5.00 -3.59 -4.84
C TRP A 15 -4.72 -4.40 -3.58
N PHE A 16 -3.50 -4.26 -3.07
CA PHE A 16 -3.04 -4.92 -1.85
C PHE A 16 -2.89 -3.90 -0.71
N ALA A 17 -3.28 -4.31 0.49
CA ALA A 17 -3.10 -3.58 1.75
C ALA A 17 -3.07 -4.60 2.90
N PHE A 18 -1.97 -5.34 3.05
CA PHE A 18 -1.84 -6.39 4.06
C PHE A 18 -0.42 -6.46 4.65
N GLY A 19 -0.23 -7.27 5.71
CA GLY A 19 1.09 -7.52 6.29
C GLY A 19 1.51 -6.51 7.37
N HIS A 20 0.56 -5.88 8.06
CA HIS A 20 0.81 -4.93 9.16
C HIS A 20 1.12 -5.59 10.51
N CYS A 21 0.99 -6.92 10.62
CA CYS A 21 1.14 -7.66 11.88
C CYS A 21 0.29 -7.03 13.01
N HIS A 22 0.87 -6.88 14.22
CA HIS A 22 0.21 -6.27 15.38
C HIS A 22 0.00 -4.75 15.26
N HIS A 23 0.55 -4.10 14.23
CA HIS A 23 0.41 -2.65 14.03
C HIS A 23 -0.76 -2.25 13.12
N GLY A 24 -1.66 -3.19 12.78
CA GLY A 24 -2.78 -2.95 11.87
C GLY A 24 -3.70 -1.80 12.31
N LEU A 25 -4.04 -1.72 13.60
CA LEU A 25 -4.90 -0.65 14.13
C LEU A 25 -4.23 0.72 14.03
N THR A 26 -2.95 0.81 14.43
CA THR A 26 -2.18 2.06 14.42
C THR A 26 -1.91 2.57 13.00
N LEU A 27 -1.58 1.66 12.07
CA LEU A 27 -1.18 2.03 10.71
C LEU A 27 -2.33 2.00 9.69
N GLY A 28 -3.51 1.52 10.08
CA GLY A 28 -4.69 1.43 9.21
C GLY A 28 -5.07 2.76 8.56
N PRO A 29 -5.27 3.86 9.32
CA PRO A 29 -5.62 5.16 8.74
C PRO A 29 -4.57 5.70 7.77
N ALA A 30 -3.29 5.59 8.12
CA ALA A 30 -2.18 6.00 7.27
C ALA A 30 -2.10 5.19 5.96
N THR A 31 -2.31 3.87 6.05
CA THR A 31 -2.38 2.97 4.90
C THR A 31 -3.54 3.30 3.98
N GLY A 32 -4.73 3.54 4.55
CA GLY A 32 -5.92 3.90 3.79
C GLY A 32 -5.73 5.20 3.01
N ARG A 33 -5.14 6.22 3.65
CA ARG A 33 -4.77 7.48 2.98
C ARG A 33 -3.81 7.25 1.81
N LEU A 34 -2.69 6.55 2.04
CA LEU A 34 -1.72 6.27 0.98
C LEU A 34 -2.37 5.51 -0.19
N LEU A 35 -3.21 4.53 0.11
CA LEU A 35 -3.92 3.74 -0.89
C LEU A 35 -4.86 4.61 -1.74
N ALA A 36 -5.63 5.50 -1.11
CA ALA A 36 -6.52 6.42 -1.80
C ALA A 36 -5.76 7.40 -2.70
N GLU A 37 -4.64 7.95 -2.23
CA GLU A 37 -3.78 8.84 -3.03
C GLU A 37 -3.25 8.12 -4.27
N MET A 38 -2.72 6.89 -4.10
CA MET A 38 -2.27 6.07 -5.23
C MET A 38 -3.39 5.69 -6.21
N MET A 39 -4.58 5.36 -5.71
CA MET A 39 -5.72 4.96 -6.55
C MET A 39 -6.26 6.10 -7.41
N THR A 40 -6.16 7.33 -6.92
CA THR A 40 -6.69 8.53 -7.58
C THR A 40 -5.64 9.29 -8.39
N GLY A 41 -4.37 8.91 -8.29
CA GLY A 41 -3.25 9.63 -8.91
C GLY A 41 -2.91 10.94 -8.19
N ALA A 42 -3.37 11.13 -6.95
CA ALA A 42 -3.02 12.27 -6.14
C ALA A 42 -1.56 12.19 -5.65
N PRO A 43 -0.91 13.32 -5.32
CA PRO A 43 0.40 13.31 -4.68
C PRO A 43 0.38 12.48 -3.39
N THR A 44 1.31 11.53 -3.26
CA THR A 44 1.40 10.69 -2.07
C THR A 44 2.09 11.41 -0.92
N TYR A 45 1.59 11.27 0.31
CA TYR A 45 2.18 11.95 1.48
C TYR A 45 3.55 11.38 1.91
N ILE A 46 3.89 10.18 1.47
CA ILE A 46 5.20 9.52 1.59
C ILE A 46 5.53 8.77 0.29
N ASP A 47 6.80 8.38 0.11
CA ASP A 47 7.21 7.51 -1.00
C ASP A 47 6.56 6.10 -0.85
N PRO A 48 5.71 5.67 -1.80
CA PRO A 48 5.09 4.36 -1.74
C PRO A 48 6.03 3.20 -2.13
N HIS A 49 7.18 3.48 -2.76
CA HIS A 49 8.05 2.47 -3.36
C HIS A 49 8.47 1.33 -2.38
N PRO A 50 8.82 1.60 -1.11
CA PRO A 50 9.21 0.56 -0.16
C PRO A 50 8.09 -0.44 0.18
N TYR A 51 6.83 -0.08 -0.07
CA TYR A 51 5.66 -0.87 0.26
C TYR A 51 5.12 -1.68 -0.92
N ARG A 52 5.62 -1.43 -2.14
CA ARG A 52 5.07 -2.02 -3.36
C ARG A 52 5.18 -3.55 -3.38
N PRO A 53 4.18 -4.25 -3.98
CA PRO A 53 4.23 -5.71 -4.13
C PRO A 53 5.44 -6.21 -4.95
N ALA A 54 5.92 -5.39 -5.90
CA ALA A 54 7.03 -5.71 -6.80
C ALA A 54 8.37 -5.99 -6.10
N ARG A 55 8.50 -5.72 -4.80
CA ARG A 55 9.74 -5.98 -4.04
C ARG A 55 10.03 -7.46 -3.79
N PHE A 56 9.10 -8.36 -4.10
CA PHE A 56 9.19 -9.80 -3.82
C PHE A 56 9.39 -10.68 -5.07
N GLY A 57 9.52 -10.08 -6.26
CA GLY A 57 9.61 -10.80 -7.54
C GLY A 57 8.26 -10.86 -8.26
#